data_AF-A0A7C4L7Z0-F1
#
_entry.id   AF-A0A7C4L7Z0-F1
#
_cell.length_a   1.000
_cell.length_b   1.000
_cell.length_c   1.000
_cell.angle_alpha   90.00
_cell.angle_beta   90.00
_cell.angle_gamma   90.00
#
_symmetry.space_group_name_H-M   'P 1'
#
loop_
_entity.id
_entity.type
_entity.pdbx_description
1 polymer ?
#
loop_
_entity_poly.entity_id
_entity_poly.type
_entity_poly.pdbx_seq_one_letter_code
_entity_poly.pdbx_strand_id
1 'polypeptide(L)'
;MQIRYIDENSNICPYCKKTLTYIPVKDVNCPFCGNMIYVRQSKDKKQQTEYYDRLLSESKESAIFIKKIFDSIKGYTFTEDDFNNRKNFMILKTGKVPKDTEVLRSLIVELQSKGIVVYNQLALILNWEGKDTYQYLYNVRRTELLNLKKSKIVQNVKIISGAKDMAIESCPQCKELQGKVFTIDDALKQMPLPVKNCTCKIYDKNRGICRCIYTAAF
;
A
#
# COMPACT_ATOMS: atom_id res chain seq x y z
N MET A 1 -4.16 -13.15 9.59
CA MET A 1 -5.24 -13.38 10.56
C MET A 1 -6.14 -14.49 10.00
N GLN A 2 -6.35 -15.60 10.71
CA GLN A 2 -7.11 -16.75 10.21
C GLN A 2 -8.54 -16.67 10.75
N ILE A 3 -9.55 -16.50 9.88
CA ILE A 3 -10.96 -16.50 10.33
C ILE A 3 -11.34 -17.92 10.74
N ARG A 4 -11.99 -18.06 11.91
CA ARG A 4 -12.49 -19.34 12.38
C ARG A 4 -13.97 -19.21 12.71
N TYR A 5 -14.76 -20.16 12.20
CA TYR A 5 -16.21 -20.20 12.38
C TYR A 5 -16.55 -20.86 13.70
N ILE A 6 -17.67 -20.43 14.29
CA ILE A 6 -18.34 -21.20 15.33
C ILE A 6 -19.42 -22.04 14.67
N ASP A 7 -19.48 -23.33 15.01
CA ASP A 7 -20.57 -24.18 14.56
C ASP A 7 -21.90 -23.68 15.13
N GLU A 8 -23.01 -23.90 14.43
CA GLU A 8 -24.33 -23.31 14.72
C GLU A 8 -24.86 -23.60 16.14
N ASN A 9 -24.26 -24.57 16.84
CA ASN A 9 -24.60 -24.96 18.23
C ASN A 9 -23.40 -24.91 19.20
N SER A 10 -22.31 -24.23 18.84
CA SER A 10 -21.14 -24.11 19.71
C SER A 10 -21.13 -22.78 20.44
N ASN A 11 -20.83 -22.81 21.74
CA ASN A 11 -20.53 -21.62 22.54
C ASN A 11 -19.01 -21.47 22.77
N ILE A 12 -18.16 -22.17 22.02
CA ILE A 12 -16.70 -22.10 22.21
C ILE A 12 -16.11 -21.10 21.21
N CYS A 13 -15.42 -20.08 21.72
CA CYS A 13 -14.72 -19.13 20.86
C CYS A 13 -13.67 -19.86 20.00
N PRO A 14 -13.70 -19.74 18.67
CA PRO A 14 -12.85 -20.57 17.82
C PRO A 14 -11.38 -20.10 17.82
N TYR A 15 -11.13 -18.87 18.28
CA TYR A 15 -9.80 -18.26 18.42
C TYR A 15 -9.14 -18.64 19.74
N CYS A 16 -9.72 -18.26 20.88
CA CYS A 16 -9.11 -18.45 22.20
C CYS A 16 -9.60 -19.70 22.95
N LYS A 17 -10.52 -20.46 22.37
CA LYS A 17 -11.09 -21.73 22.91
C LYS A 17 -11.82 -21.58 24.25
N LYS A 18 -12.06 -20.37 24.73
CA LYS A 18 -12.90 -20.12 25.92
C LYS A 18 -14.38 -20.26 25.61
N THR A 19 -15.12 -20.80 26.57
CA THR A 19 -16.57 -20.96 26.52
C THR A 19 -17.27 -19.64 26.78
N LEU A 20 -18.14 -19.24 25.87
CA LEU A 20 -19.02 -18.07 25.96
C LEU A 20 -20.24 -18.40 26.81
N THR A 21 -20.80 -17.38 27.45
CA THR A 21 -22.03 -17.51 28.26
C THR A 21 -23.28 -17.75 27.41
N TYR A 22 -23.21 -17.55 26.10
CA TYR A 22 -24.31 -17.76 25.15
C TYR A 22 -23.77 -18.33 23.83
N ILE A 23 -24.63 -19.02 23.08
CA ILE A 23 -24.36 -19.44 21.69
C ILE A 23 -24.61 -18.22 20.79
N PRO A 24 -23.60 -17.71 20.05
CA PRO A 24 -23.79 -16.60 19.16
C PRO A 24 -24.71 -16.96 17.99
N VAL A 25 -25.79 -16.19 17.80
CA VAL A 25 -26.72 -16.32 16.65
C VAL A 25 -26.42 -15.32 15.52
N LYS A 26 -25.55 -14.35 15.81
CA LYS A 26 -25.05 -13.31 14.89
C LYS A 26 -23.57 -13.08 15.17
N ASP A 27 -22.88 -12.39 14.25
CA ASP A 27 -21.48 -12.04 14.45
C ASP A 27 -21.30 -11.17 15.70
N VAL A 28 -20.35 -11.55 16.54
CA VAL A 28 -20.09 -10.90 17.84
C VAL A 28 -18.61 -10.90 18.16
N ASN A 29 -18.15 -9.90 18.91
CA ASN A 29 -16.79 -9.92 19.44
C ASN A 29 -16.70 -10.84 20.65
N CYS A 30 -15.65 -11.67 20.70
CA CYS A 30 -15.37 -12.50 21.86
C CYS A 30 -15.04 -11.60 23.07
N PRO A 31 -15.74 -11.74 24.21
CA PRO A 31 -15.49 -10.93 25.40
C PRO A 31 -14.13 -11.21 26.04
N PHE A 32 -13.50 -12.35 25.70
CA PHE A 32 -12.22 -12.75 26.29
C PHE A 32 -10.99 -12.36 25.48
N CYS A 33 -11.10 -12.27 24.15
CA CYS A 33 -9.96 -12.01 23.28
C CYS A 33 -10.19 -10.88 22.27
N GLY A 34 -11.38 -10.28 22.25
CA GLY A 34 -11.73 -9.18 21.34
C GLY A 34 -11.90 -9.57 19.87
N ASN A 35 -11.51 -10.79 19.47
CA ASN A 35 -11.65 -11.25 18.09
C ASN A 35 -13.12 -11.44 17.71
N MET A 36 -13.48 -11.04 16.48
CA MET A 36 -14.80 -11.22 15.91
C MET A 36 -15.07 -12.71 15.63
N ILE A 37 -16.16 -13.23 16.17
CA ILE A 37 -16.67 -14.59 15.98
C ILE A 37 -17.75 -14.52 14.90
N TYR A 38 -17.61 -15.35 13.88
CA TYR A 38 -18.51 -15.38 12.73
C TYR A 38 -19.45 -16.59 12.82
N VAL A 39 -20.75 -16.34 12.74
CA VAL A 39 -21.81 -17.36 12.84
C VAL A 39 -22.27 -17.76 11.45
N ARG A 40 -22.23 -19.07 11.13
CA ARG A 40 -22.81 -19.57 9.87
C ARG A 40 -24.33 -19.57 9.99
N GLN A 41 -25.03 -19.02 9.00
CA GLN A 41 -26.50 -19.13 8.93
C GLN A 41 -26.86 -20.09 7.80
N SER A 42 -27.59 -21.15 8.13
CA SER A 42 -27.77 -22.36 7.31
C SER A 42 -28.43 -22.18 5.93
N LYS A 43 -28.93 -20.99 5.57
CA LYS A 43 -29.83 -20.83 4.42
C LYS A 43 -29.19 -20.57 3.06
N ASP A 44 -27.90 -20.22 2.97
CA ASP A 44 -27.25 -20.11 1.66
C ASP A 44 -25.72 -20.30 1.75
N LYS A 45 -25.34 -21.55 2.04
CA LYS A 45 -23.95 -21.96 2.32
C LYS A 45 -22.95 -21.54 1.22
N LYS A 46 -23.39 -21.42 -0.03
CA LYS A 46 -22.50 -21.09 -1.16
C LYS A 46 -22.19 -19.59 -1.22
N GLN A 47 -23.20 -18.73 -1.13
CA GLN A 47 -23.00 -17.28 -1.16
C GLN A 47 -22.28 -16.76 0.09
N GLN A 48 -22.59 -17.33 1.27
CA GLN A 48 -21.92 -16.93 2.51
C GLN A 48 -20.45 -17.38 2.52
N THR A 49 -20.14 -18.56 1.98
CA THR A 49 -18.74 -19.03 1.83
C THR A 49 -17.98 -18.17 0.81
N GLU A 50 -18.56 -17.86 -0.36
CA GLU A 50 -17.94 -16.99 -1.36
C GLU A 50 -17.67 -15.58 -0.83
N TYR A 51 -18.57 -15.03 -0.02
CA TYR A 51 -18.41 -13.73 0.64
C TYR A 51 -17.24 -13.74 1.65
N TYR A 52 -17.18 -14.75 2.53
CA TYR A 52 -16.11 -14.84 3.52
C TYR A 52 -14.76 -15.23 2.90
N ASP A 53 -14.75 -16.07 1.86
CA ASP A 53 -13.53 -16.38 1.10
C ASP A 53 -12.98 -15.13 0.42
N ARG A 54 -13.86 -14.25 -0.09
CA ARG A 54 -13.47 -12.94 -0.62
C ARG A 54 -12.89 -12.03 0.47
N LEU A 55 -13.51 -11.96 1.66
CA LEU A 55 -12.95 -11.22 2.80
C LEU A 55 -11.59 -11.78 3.25
N LEU A 56 -11.42 -13.10 3.20
CA LEU A 56 -10.16 -13.76 3.50
C LEU A 56 -9.09 -13.47 2.44
N SER A 57 -9.43 -13.48 1.15
CA SER A 57 -8.48 -13.11 0.09
C SER A 57 -8.09 -11.63 0.19
N GLU A 58 -9.06 -10.74 0.38
CA GLU A 58 -8.81 -9.29 0.54
C GLU A 58 -7.95 -8.99 1.78
N SER A 59 -8.18 -9.70 2.90
CA SER A 59 -7.36 -9.55 4.10
C SER A 59 -5.95 -10.12 3.94
N LYS A 60 -5.77 -11.22 3.18
CA LYS A 60 -4.46 -11.76 2.84
C LYS A 60 -3.68 -10.84 1.91
N GLU A 61 -4.30 -10.34 0.86
CA GLU A 61 -3.67 -9.41 -0.08
C GLU A 61 -3.26 -8.12 0.62
N SER A 62 -4.14 -7.58 1.47
CA SER A 62 -3.83 -6.42 2.31
C SER A 62 -2.65 -6.70 3.24
N ALA A 63 -2.63 -7.84 3.93
CA ALA A 63 -1.52 -8.20 4.82
C ALA A 63 -0.18 -8.34 4.07
N ILE A 64 -0.18 -8.95 2.88
CA ILE A 64 1.01 -9.07 2.02
C ILE A 64 1.49 -7.69 1.57
N PHE A 65 0.56 -6.83 1.14
CA PHE A 65 0.88 -5.45 0.75
C PHE A 65 1.49 -4.66 1.91
N ILE A 66 0.84 -4.66 3.07
CA ILE A 66 1.30 -3.97 4.28
C ILE A 66 2.70 -4.47 4.66
N LYS A 67 2.91 -5.79 4.69
CA LYS A 67 4.23 -6.38 4.97
C LYS A 67 5.29 -5.90 3.98
N LYS A 68 4.99 -5.89 2.68
CA LYS A 68 5.92 -5.41 1.63
C LYS A 68 6.30 -3.95 1.84
N ILE A 69 5.33 -3.08 2.16
CA ILE A 69 5.62 -1.68 2.47
C ILE A 69 6.48 -1.58 3.73
N PHE A 70 6.10 -2.30 4.78
CA PHE A 70 6.81 -2.33 6.05
C PHE A 70 8.28 -2.75 5.86
N ASP A 71 8.52 -3.86 5.17
CA ASP A 71 9.87 -4.37 4.89
C ASP A 71 10.71 -3.36 4.09
N SER A 72 10.08 -2.61 3.16
CA SER A 72 10.77 -1.59 2.37
C SER A 72 11.18 -0.33 3.16
N ILE A 73 10.55 -0.08 4.31
CA ILE A 73 10.84 1.08 5.17
C ILE A 73 11.51 0.71 6.49
N LYS A 74 11.66 -0.56 6.82
CA LYS A 74 12.25 -1.05 8.08
C LYS A 74 13.65 -0.48 8.36
N GLY A 75 14.43 -0.16 7.31
CA GLY A 75 15.74 0.48 7.41
C GLY A 75 15.71 1.94 7.90
N TYR A 76 14.54 2.58 7.95
CA TYR A 76 14.35 3.96 8.40
C TYR A 76 13.88 4.04 9.86
N THR A 77 14.43 3.19 10.72
CA THR A 77 14.16 3.13 12.18
C THR A 77 12.72 2.84 12.57
N PHE A 78 11.94 2.21 11.69
CA PHE A 78 10.54 1.87 11.96
C PHE A 78 10.40 0.40 12.38
N THR A 79 9.74 0.19 13.52
CA THR A 79 9.53 -1.13 14.13
C THR A 79 8.06 -1.52 14.16
N GLU A 80 7.79 -2.80 14.46
CA GLU A 80 6.41 -3.28 14.60
C GLU A 80 5.75 -2.65 15.84
N ASP A 81 6.54 -2.33 16.86
CA ASP A 81 6.08 -1.60 18.03
C ASP A 81 5.64 -0.18 17.68
N ASP A 82 6.37 0.52 16.80
CA ASP A 82 5.95 1.84 16.31
C ASP A 82 4.61 1.79 15.57
N PHE A 83 4.38 0.73 14.79
CA PHE A 83 3.09 0.49 14.14
C PHE A 83 1.97 0.29 15.15
N ASN A 84 2.17 -0.61 16.11
CA ASN A 84 1.18 -0.94 17.13
C ASN A 84 0.88 0.25 18.05
N ASN A 85 1.92 0.98 18.46
CA ASN A 85 1.81 2.20 19.27
C ASN A 85 1.01 3.28 18.52
N ARG A 86 1.31 3.49 17.23
CA ARG A 86 0.56 4.44 16.40
C ARG A 86 -0.91 4.04 16.26
N LYS A 87 -1.18 2.76 16.02
CA LYS A 87 -2.54 2.22 15.90
C LYS A 87 -3.32 2.42 17.19
N ASN A 88 -2.73 2.11 18.34
CA ASN A 88 -3.33 2.33 19.66
C ASN A 88 -3.59 3.81 19.93
N PHE A 89 -2.64 4.68 19.61
CA PHE A 89 -2.82 6.14 19.73
C PHE A 89 -4.01 6.64 18.91
N MET A 90 -4.16 6.18 17.66
CA MET A 90 -5.30 6.54 16.81
C MET A 90 -6.63 6.03 17.36
N ILE A 91 -6.65 4.81 17.93
CA ILE A 91 -7.84 4.27 18.61
C ILE A 91 -8.22 5.14 19.80
N LEU A 92 -7.25 5.47 20.67
CA LEU A 92 -7.49 6.33 21.83
C LEU A 92 -8.01 7.71 21.43
N LYS A 93 -7.49 8.28 20.34
CA LYS A 93 -7.88 9.61 19.85
C LYS A 93 -9.27 9.64 19.19
N THR A 94 -9.68 8.57 18.50
CA THR A 94 -10.87 8.58 17.65
C THR A 94 -11.99 7.65 18.11
N GLY A 95 -11.71 6.74 19.04
CA GLY A 95 -12.60 5.65 19.45
C GLY A 95 -12.82 4.57 18.37
N LYS A 96 -12.09 4.62 17.25
CA LYS A 96 -12.27 3.73 16.09
C LYS A 96 -10.97 3.00 15.77
N VAL A 97 -11.10 1.75 15.32
CA VAL A 97 -9.96 0.99 14.81
C VAL A 97 -9.58 1.51 13.42
N PRO A 98 -8.40 2.12 13.22
CA PRO A 98 -8.00 2.63 11.92
C PRO A 98 -7.64 1.48 10.97
N LYS A 99 -7.68 1.76 9.66
CA LYS A 99 -7.14 0.81 8.67
C LYS A 99 -5.62 0.78 8.76
N ASP A 100 -5.02 -0.37 8.49
CA ASP A 100 -3.56 -0.51 8.55
C ASP A 100 -2.84 0.42 7.56
N THR A 101 -3.44 0.72 6.40
CA THR A 101 -2.91 1.70 5.43
C THR A 101 -2.91 3.13 5.97
N GLU A 102 -3.87 3.49 6.83
CA GLU A 102 -3.93 4.80 7.48
C GLU A 102 -2.84 4.94 8.54
N VAL A 103 -2.62 3.88 9.31
CA VAL A 103 -1.52 3.80 10.30
C VAL A 103 -0.19 3.94 9.57
N LEU A 104 0.07 3.13 8.54
CA LEU A 104 1.29 3.24 7.72
C LEU A 104 1.48 4.63 7.13
N ARG A 105 0.44 5.21 6.52
CA ARG A 105 0.51 6.55 5.95
C ARG A 105 0.90 7.57 7.01
N SER A 106 0.31 7.51 8.20
CA SER A 106 0.61 8.47 9.27
C SER A 106 2.08 8.44 9.68
N LEU A 107 2.69 7.25 9.72
CA LEU A 107 4.10 7.05 10.04
C LEU A 107 5.00 7.51 8.90
N ILE A 108 4.66 7.15 7.66
CA ILE A 108 5.41 7.55 6.46
C ILE A 108 5.41 9.07 6.29
N VAL A 109 4.32 9.76 6.63
CA VAL A 109 4.25 11.22 6.60
C VAL A 109 5.30 11.85 7.51
N GLU A 110 5.52 11.29 8.71
CA GLU A 110 6.57 11.77 9.63
C GLU A 110 7.99 11.54 9.10
N LEU A 111 8.14 10.58 8.20
CA LEU A 111 9.40 10.26 7.54
C LEU A 111 9.60 11.04 6.23
N GLN A 112 8.71 11.96 5.82
CA GLN A 112 8.81 12.63 4.52
C GLN A 112 10.13 13.38 4.30
N SER A 113 10.81 13.78 5.39
CA SER A 113 12.15 14.38 5.33
C SER A 113 13.28 13.37 5.02
N LYS A 114 13.01 12.07 5.13
CA LYS A 114 13.99 10.98 4.97
C LYS A 114 14.20 10.52 3.52
N GLY A 115 13.59 11.21 2.55
CA GLY A 115 13.98 11.14 1.15
C GLY A 115 13.05 10.34 0.23
N ILE A 116 13.57 10.01 -0.95
CA ILE A 116 12.82 9.53 -2.12
C ILE A 116 12.04 8.24 -1.85
N VAL A 117 12.61 7.32 -1.08
CA VAL A 117 11.99 6.02 -0.78
C VAL A 117 10.63 6.20 -0.10
N VAL A 118 10.54 7.14 0.85
CA VAL A 118 9.32 7.42 1.60
C VAL A 118 8.20 7.91 0.69
N TYR A 119 8.50 8.84 -0.23
CA TYR A 119 7.51 9.32 -1.20
C TYR A 119 7.04 8.24 -2.17
N ASN A 120 7.93 7.34 -2.59
CA ASN A 120 7.55 6.20 -3.41
C ASN A 120 6.60 5.25 -2.69
N GLN A 121 6.86 4.93 -1.41
CA GLN A 121 5.96 4.07 -0.63
C GLN A 121 4.60 4.73 -0.38
N LEU A 122 4.59 6.04 -0.12
CA LEU A 122 3.35 6.79 0.03
C LEU A 122 2.50 6.76 -1.26
N ALA A 123 3.14 6.90 -2.43
CA ALA A 123 2.45 6.77 -3.71
C ALA A 123 1.85 5.36 -3.91
N LEU A 124 2.53 4.30 -3.46
CA LEU A 124 1.99 2.93 -3.54
C LEU A 124 0.78 2.72 -2.62
N ILE A 125 0.83 3.23 -1.38
CA ILE A 125 -0.33 3.19 -0.47
C ILE A 125 -1.51 3.95 -1.06
N LEU A 126 -1.26 5.14 -1.62
CA LEU A 126 -2.33 5.93 -2.22
C LEU A 126 -2.90 5.26 -3.47
N ASN A 127 -2.09 4.61 -4.30
CA ASN A 127 -2.60 3.80 -5.41
C ASN A 127 -3.44 2.63 -4.89
N TRP A 128 -3.01 1.93 -3.83
CA TRP A 128 -3.83 0.87 -3.21
C TRP A 128 -5.18 1.38 -2.72
N GLU A 129 -5.22 2.59 -2.16
CA GLU A 129 -6.45 3.24 -1.70
C GLU A 129 -7.29 3.89 -2.82
N GLY A 130 -6.89 3.75 -4.09
CA GLY A 130 -7.58 4.38 -5.22
C GLY A 130 -7.52 5.91 -5.20
N LYS A 131 -6.47 6.49 -4.60
CA LYS A 131 -6.23 7.94 -4.47
C LYS A 131 -5.20 8.43 -5.48
N ASP A 132 -5.13 9.75 -5.64
CA ASP A 132 -4.12 10.38 -6.50
C ASP A 132 -2.70 10.20 -5.95
N THR A 133 -1.76 9.94 -6.85
CA THR A 133 -0.35 9.67 -6.56
C THR A 133 0.59 10.66 -7.23
N TYR A 134 0.09 11.52 -8.13
CA TYR A 134 0.90 12.32 -9.03
C TYR A 134 1.90 13.21 -8.28
N GLN A 135 1.44 13.96 -7.28
CA GLN A 135 2.30 14.89 -6.53
C GLN A 135 3.47 14.20 -5.82
N TYR A 136 3.25 13.00 -5.29
CA TYR A 136 4.28 12.24 -4.59
C TYR A 136 5.32 11.70 -5.56
N LEU A 137 4.87 11.15 -6.69
CA LEU A 137 5.77 10.71 -7.76
C LEU A 137 6.51 11.88 -8.40
N TYR A 138 5.88 13.05 -8.54
CA TYR A 138 6.54 14.27 -9.02
C TYR A 138 7.72 14.64 -8.11
N ASN A 139 7.51 14.62 -6.79
CA ASN A 139 8.56 14.91 -5.83
C ASN A 139 9.70 13.88 -5.86
N VAL A 140 9.38 12.59 -6.06
CA VAL A 140 10.38 11.53 -6.29
C VAL A 140 11.25 11.88 -7.49
N ARG A 141 10.65 12.12 -8.66
CA ARG A 141 11.38 12.37 -9.91
C ARG A 141 12.19 13.67 -9.87
N ARG A 142 11.63 14.73 -9.30
CA ARG A 142 12.33 15.99 -9.12
C ARG A 142 13.56 15.82 -8.21
N THR A 143 13.43 15.07 -7.12
CA THR A 143 14.53 14.84 -6.19
C THR A 143 15.63 13.97 -6.82
N GLU A 144 15.27 12.95 -7.60
CA GLU A 144 16.22 12.15 -8.38
C GLU A 144 17.05 13.04 -9.31
N LEU A 145 16.41 13.91 -10.10
CA LEU A 145 17.09 14.86 -10.99
C LEU A 145 18.01 15.82 -10.22
N LEU A 146 17.54 16.38 -9.09
CA LEU A 146 18.35 17.28 -8.27
C LEU A 146 19.58 16.56 -7.68
N ASN A 147 19.45 15.29 -7.30
CA ASN A 147 20.58 14.49 -6.81
C ASN A 147 21.59 14.21 -7.93
N LEU A 148 21.13 13.89 -9.13
CA LEU A 148 22.00 13.76 -10.30
C LEU A 148 22.70 15.09 -10.62
N LYS A 149 21.97 16.22 -10.58
CA LYS A 149 22.55 17.56 -10.79
C LYS A 149 23.66 17.87 -9.79
N LYS A 150 23.45 17.55 -8.52
CA LYS A 150 24.43 17.78 -7.44
C LYS A 150 25.74 17.03 -7.66
N SER A 151 25.72 15.89 -8.35
CA SER A 151 26.94 15.13 -8.66
C SER A 151 27.91 15.90 -9.56
N LYS A 152 27.42 16.85 -10.38
CA LYS A 152 28.17 17.57 -11.43
C LYS A 152 28.83 16.69 -12.51
N ILE A 153 28.65 15.37 -12.44
CA ILE A 153 29.19 14.39 -13.40
C ILE A 153 28.18 14.14 -14.51
N VAL A 154 26.90 14.02 -14.15
CA VAL A 154 25.82 13.74 -15.10
C VAL A 154 25.28 15.05 -15.63
N GLN A 155 25.29 15.23 -16.96
CA GLN A 155 24.70 16.38 -17.64
C GLN A 155 23.37 16.04 -18.30
N ASN A 156 23.25 14.81 -18.81
CA ASN A 156 22.10 14.32 -19.52
C ASN A 156 21.46 13.12 -18.81
N VAL A 157 20.14 13.02 -18.94
CA VAL A 157 19.36 11.90 -18.42
C VAL A 157 18.52 11.29 -19.52
N LYS A 158 18.35 9.97 -19.46
CA LYS A 158 17.48 9.21 -20.34
C LYS A 158 16.29 8.69 -19.55
N ILE A 159 15.11 8.74 -20.14
CA ILE A 159 13.91 8.14 -19.55
C ILE A 159 13.88 6.65 -19.83
N ILE A 160 13.65 5.85 -18.79
CA ILE A 160 13.36 4.41 -18.89
C ILE A 160 11.91 4.18 -18.44
N SER A 161 11.08 3.75 -19.38
CA SER A 161 9.70 3.33 -19.18
C SER A 161 9.67 1.92 -18.62
N GLY A 162 8.99 1.73 -17.49
CA GLY A 162 8.85 0.43 -16.83
C GLY A 162 10.20 -0.08 -16.34
N ALA A 163 10.44 -0.05 -15.03
CA ALA A 163 11.63 -0.69 -14.48
C ALA A 163 11.65 -2.16 -14.96
N LYS A 164 12.79 -2.59 -15.53
CA LYS A 164 13.00 -3.89 -16.23
C LYS A 164 12.53 -5.12 -15.45
N ASP A 165 12.31 -4.98 -14.16
CA ASP A 165 12.08 -6.06 -13.21
C ASP A 165 10.59 -6.27 -12.88
N MET A 166 9.69 -5.59 -13.61
CA MET A 166 8.26 -5.69 -13.37
C MET A 166 7.57 -6.33 -14.58
N ALA A 167 6.79 -7.38 -14.33
CA ALA A 167 5.89 -8.03 -15.29
C ALA A 167 4.71 -7.13 -15.76
N ILE A 168 4.85 -5.80 -15.59
CA ILE A 168 3.86 -4.81 -15.96
C ILE A 168 4.42 -4.03 -17.14
N GLU A 169 3.81 -4.23 -18.30
CA GLU A 169 4.18 -3.46 -19.48
C GLU A 169 3.99 -1.96 -19.25
N SER A 170 4.94 -1.19 -19.77
CA SER A 170 4.80 0.26 -19.90
C SER A 170 3.56 0.60 -20.72
N CYS A 171 2.75 1.55 -20.23
CA CYS A 171 1.62 2.06 -21.00
C CYS A 171 2.09 2.85 -22.24
N PRO A 172 1.22 3.07 -23.26
CA PRO A 172 1.60 3.75 -24.50
C PRO A 172 2.31 5.11 -24.27
N GLN A 173 1.78 5.95 -23.38
CA GLN A 173 2.39 7.25 -23.07
C GLN A 173 3.77 7.13 -22.41
N CYS A 174 3.98 6.12 -21.57
CA CYS A 174 5.29 5.83 -21.01
C CYS A 174 6.26 5.35 -22.11
N LYS A 175 5.79 4.52 -23.04
CA LYS A 175 6.57 4.03 -24.19
C LYS A 175 6.97 5.18 -25.13
N GLU A 176 6.14 6.20 -25.31
CA GLU A 176 6.49 7.41 -26.10
C GLU A 176 7.66 8.22 -25.51
N LEU A 177 7.90 8.11 -24.20
CA LEU A 177 9.04 8.74 -23.53
C LEU A 177 10.27 7.83 -23.45
N GLN A 178 10.12 6.54 -23.74
CA GLN A 178 11.21 5.56 -23.66
C GLN A 178 12.42 6.03 -24.47
N GLY A 179 13.56 6.12 -23.78
CA GLY A 179 14.84 6.45 -24.40
C GLY A 179 15.03 7.92 -24.79
N LYS A 180 14.03 8.79 -24.61
CA LYS A 180 14.23 10.23 -24.79
C LYS A 180 15.30 10.75 -23.82
N VAL A 181 16.21 11.57 -24.35
CA VAL A 181 17.32 12.17 -23.62
C VAL A 181 17.03 13.65 -23.41
N PHE A 182 17.31 14.14 -22.21
CA PHE A 182 17.17 15.54 -21.82
C PHE A 182 18.45 15.98 -21.11
N THR A 183 18.80 17.26 -21.21
CA THR A 183 19.68 17.86 -20.20
C THR A 183 18.96 17.81 -18.85
N ILE A 184 19.71 17.74 -17.75
CA ILE A 184 19.10 17.75 -16.41
C ILE A 184 18.23 19.02 -16.20
N ASP A 185 18.67 20.16 -16.72
CA ASP A 185 17.95 21.42 -16.59
C ASP A 185 16.65 21.44 -17.39
N ASP A 186 16.65 20.91 -18.60
CA ASP A 186 15.43 20.75 -19.40
C ASP A 186 14.47 19.76 -18.73
N ALA A 187 14.99 18.65 -18.20
CA ALA A 187 14.17 17.68 -17.47
C ALA A 187 13.53 18.29 -16.22
N LEU A 188 14.26 19.11 -15.46
CA LEU A 188 13.75 19.83 -14.29
C LEU A 188 12.73 20.92 -14.65
N LYS A 189 12.87 21.54 -15.82
CA LYS A 189 11.95 22.58 -16.32
C LYS A 189 10.66 21.98 -16.86
N GLN A 190 10.77 20.93 -17.66
CA GLN A 190 9.64 20.32 -18.36
C GLN A 190 8.92 19.28 -17.48
N MET A 191 9.63 18.64 -16.56
CA MET A 191 9.15 17.56 -15.68
C MET A 191 8.29 16.52 -16.44
N PRO A 192 8.82 15.87 -17.49
CA PRO A 192 8.06 14.90 -18.28
C PRO A 192 7.66 13.65 -17.46
N LEU A 193 8.34 13.38 -16.34
CA LEU A 193 7.98 12.35 -15.38
C LEU A 193 7.53 12.97 -14.04
N PRO A 194 6.54 12.37 -13.35
CA PRO A 194 5.71 11.25 -13.78
C PRO A 194 4.77 11.64 -14.93
N VAL A 195 4.45 10.68 -15.80
CA VAL A 195 3.47 10.87 -16.87
C VAL A 195 2.10 11.11 -16.25
N LYS A 196 1.52 12.29 -16.46
CA LYS A 196 0.27 12.75 -15.81
C LYS A 196 -0.92 11.81 -16.05
N ASN A 197 -1.03 11.26 -17.25
CA ASN A 197 -2.14 10.41 -17.66
C ASN A 197 -1.75 8.93 -17.71
N CYS A 198 -0.69 8.52 -16.99
CA CYS A 198 -0.21 7.15 -16.97
C CYS A 198 -1.35 6.16 -16.68
N THR A 199 -1.44 5.11 -17.49
CA THR A 199 -2.48 4.07 -17.35
C THR A 199 -1.96 2.74 -16.80
N CYS A 200 -0.67 2.64 -16.44
CA CYS A 200 -0.09 1.45 -15.83
C CYS A 200 -0.80 1.09 -14.53
N LYS A 201 -1.33 -0.14 -14.43
CA LYS A 201 -2.08 -0.62 -13.26
C LYS A 201 -1.18 -1.47 -12.36
N ILE A 202 -1.19 -1.16 -11.06
CA ILE A 202 -0.52 -1.98 -10.04
C ILE A 202 -1.56 -2.48 -9.05
N TYR A 203 -2.25 -1.57 -8.35
CA TYR A 203 -3.25 -1.94 -7.33
C TYR A 203 -4.64 -1.44 -7.69
N ASP A 204 -4.80 -0.14 -7.95
CA ASP A 204 -6.11 0.40 -8.34
C ASP A 204 -6.39 0.20 -9.84
N LYS A 205 -7.60 -0.29 -10.13
CA LYS A 205 -8.06 -0.56 -11.50
C LYS A 205 -8.37 0.72 -12.28
N ASN A 206 -8.67 1.82 -11.60
CA ASN A 206 -9.17 3.04 -12.22
C ASN A 206 -8.08 4.11 -12.43
N ARG A 207 -7.04 4.11 -11.59
CA ARG A 207 -5.95 5.08 -11.58
C ARG A 207 -4.63 4.40 -11.90
N GLY A 208 -3.93 4.93 -12.90
CA GLY A 208 -2.59 4.45 -13.19
C GLY A 208 -1.54 5.05 -12.27
N ILE A 209 -0.35 4.46 -12.30
CA ILE A 209 0.78 4.88 -11.49
C ILE A 209 2.05 4.85 -12.34
N CYS A 210 2.70 6.01 -12.50
CA CYS A 210 3.88 6.13 -13.35
C CYS A 210 5.12 5.56 -12.63
N ARG A 211 5.71 4.52 -13.22
CA ARG A 211 6.93 3.86 -12.73
C ARG A 211 8.17 4.17 -13.57
N CYS A 212 8.07 5.11 -14.52
CA CYS A 212 9.21 5.54 -15.32
C CYS A 212 10.24 6.24 -14.44
N ILE A 213 11.52 6.10 -14.80
CA ILE A 213 12.64 6.67 -14.05
C ILE A 213 13.57 7.44 -14.98
N TYR A 214 14.35 8.35 -14.40
CA TYR A 214 15.53 8.91 -15.07
C TYR A 214 16.75 8.03 -14.78
N THR A 215 17.56 7.78 -15.79
CA THR A 215 18.90 7.20 -15.64
C THR A 215 19.93 8.15 -16.25
N ALA A 216 21.16 8.12 -15.76
CA ALA A 216 22.25 8.87 -16.36
C ALA A 216 22.44 8.46 -17.83
N ALA A 217 22.66 9.44 -18.70
CA ALA A 217 23.09 9.25 -20.08
C ALA A 217 24.46 9.92 -20.23
N PHE A 218 25.47 9.11 -20.54
CA PHE A 218 26.85 9.52 -20.75
C PHE A 218 27.17 9.55 -22.24
#